data_AF-A0A9P8PTT6-F1
#
_entry.id   AF-A0A9P8PTT6-F1
#
_cell.length_a   1.000
_cell.length_b   1.000
_cell.length_c   1.000
_cell.angle_alpha   90.00
_cell.angle_beta   90.00
_cell.angle_gamma   90.00
#
_symmetry.space_group_name_H-M   'P 1'
#
loop_
_entity.id
_entity.type
_entity.pdbx_description
1 polymer ?
#
loop_
_entity_poly.entity_id
_entity_poly.type
_entity_poly.pdbx_seq_one_letter_code
_entity_poly.pdbx_strand_id
1 'polypeptide(L)'
;MIKAGHINNLGQLTHNLEEGTPQGSVLSPLLCNIYLTLLDNYIEELKVKYNMPRNTRKNSTYNKLALKLKNLKNKGHNDVNHPEYKNYIKTLKLLLNTYSTDETLNIKICFIRYADDFIIGINGSKEFARSLYLDLDKFLDSIDLKLNKDKTLLTDFCSKPIKFLGFLIKNVSLTKRAYTYTYNKTTGKLIKARARVRLSIFMDKDRVLKRLLEKKFIKWGIKKNTNSIKILKGTSRNNLINLDHADILRYYSSVMRGIFNYYRIVNNMPKLSNILW
;
A
#
# COMPACT_ATOMS: atom_id res chain seq x y z
N MET A 1 25.21 -19.73 4.70
CA MET A 1 24.42 -19.99 5.93
C MET A 1 25.34 -20.55 7.02
N ILE A 2 25.07 -20.26 8.29
CA ILE A 2 25.98 -20.52 9.42
C ILE A 2 26.20 -22.04 9.59
N LYS A 3 27.47 -22.49 9.65
CA LYS A 3 27.89 -23.89 9.86
C LYS A 3 27.56 -24.45 11.26
N ALA A 4 26.90 -23.68 12.11
CA ALA A 4 26.52 -24.09 13.44
C ALA A 4 25.20 -24.88 13.33
N GLY A 5 25.32 -26.21 13.36
CA GLY A 5 24.19 -27.12 13.43
C GLY A 5 23.27 -26.83 14.61
N HIS A 6 22.06 -27.39 14.57
CA HIS A 6 21.11 -27.28 15.67
C HIS A 6 21.06 -28.58 16.48
N ILE A 7 20.78 -28.47 17.79
CA ILE A 7 20.54 -29.60 18.67
C ILE A 7 19.04 -29.88 18.71
N ASN A 8 18.59 -30.94 18.05
CA ASN A 8 17.18 -31.35 18.11
C ASN A 8 16.73 -31.61 19.56
N ASN A 9 15.42 -31.65 19.83
CA ASN A 9 14.85 -31.95 21.16
C ASN A 9 15.29 -33.32 21.76
N LEU A 10 16.05 -34.12 21.01
CA LEU A 10 16.66 -35.39 21.40
C LEU A 10 18.18 -35.30 21.66
N GLY A 11 18.77 -34.09 21.68
CA GLY A 11 20.18 -33.87 22.04
C GLY A 11 21.20 -34.13 20.93
N GLN A 12 20.78 -34.39 19.69
CA GLN A 12 21.68 -34.65 18.55
C GLN A 12 21.97 -33.39 17.75
N LEU A 13 23.26 -33.11 17.50
CA LEU A 13 23.75 -32.05 16.62
C LEU A 13 23.55 -32.46 15.15
N THR A 14 22.66 -31.79 14.44
CA THR A 14 22.50 -31.96 12.99
C THR A 14 23.22 -30.85 12.24
N HIS A 15 24.16 -31.23 11.37
CA HIS A 15 25.01 -30.29 10.62
C HIS A 15 24.38 -29.75 9.33
N ASN A 16 23.24 -30.31 8.92
CA ASN A 16 22.55 -29.94 7.68
C ASN A 16 21.25 -29.17 8.01
N LEU A 17 21.33 -27.84 8.03
CA LEU A 17 20.16 -27.00 7.81
C LEU A 17 19.91 -26.97 6.30
N GLU A 18 19.26 -27.99 5.75
CA GLU A 18 18.81 -27.95 4.35
C GLU A 18 17.68 -26.92 4.18
N GLU A 19 16.81 -26.72 5.19
CA GLU A 19 15.82 -25.64 5.20
C GLU A 19 15.50 -25.14 6.62
N GLY A 20 16.13 -24.02 7.01
CA GLY A 20 15.65 -23.17 8.11
C GLY A 20 16.16 -23.48 9.52
N THR A 21 16.17 -22.43 10.34
CA THR A 21 16.44 -22.50 11.78
C THR A 21 15.19 -22.98 12.54
N PRO A 22 15.34 -23.71 13.65
CA PRO A 22 14.21 -24.12 14.48
C PRO A 22 13.43 -22.90 14.99
N GLN A 23 12.10 -22.99 14.90
CA GLN A 23 11.17 -21.98 15.40
C GLN A 23 11.35 -21.78 16.91
N GLY A 24 12.00 -20.67 17.29
CA GLY A 24 12.21 -20.32 18.69
C GLY A 24 13.54 -19.62 19.00
N SER A 25 14.51 -19.63 18.08
CA SER A 25 15.76 -18.87 18.29
C SER A 25 15.53 -17.36 18.08
N VAL A 26 15.90 -16.54 19.08
CA VAL A 26 15.85 -15.06 19.00
C VAL A 26 16.70 -14.52 17.86
N LEU A 27 17.73 -15.28 17.46
CA LEU A 27 18.68 -14.91 16.40
C LEU A 27 18.14 -15.12 14.98
N SER A 28 17.21 -16.04 14.77
CA SER A 28 16.69 -16.34 13.42
C SER A 28 16.05 -15.12 12.74
N PRO A 29 15.13 -14.37 13.39
CA PRO A 29 14.58 -13.16 12.78
C PRO A 29 15.64 -12.09 12.46
N LEU A 30 16.69 -12.00 13.28
CA LEU A 30 17.79 -11.06 13.07
C LEU A 30 18.61 -11.45 11.84
N LEU A 31 19.00 -12.72 11.75
CA LEU A 31 19.77 -13.24 10.62
C LEU A 31 19.00 -13.14 9.31
N CYS A 32 17.70 -13.46 9.30
CA CYS A 32 16.84 -13.28 8.13
C CYS A 32 16.77 -11.81 7.69
N ASN A 33 16.65 -10.87 8.64
CA ASN A 33 16.63 -9.45 8.30
C ASN A 33 17.97 -8.94 7.76
N ILE A 34 19.10 -9.43 8.28
CA ILE A 34 20.44 -9.11 7.76
C ILE A 34 20.57 -9.68 6.34
N TYR A 35 20.14 -10.92 6.11
CA TYR A 35 20.19 -11.55 4.79
C TYR A 35 19.37 -10.78 3.75
N LEU A 36 18.14 -10.39 4.11
CA LEU A 36 17.26 -9.61 3.24
C LEU A 36 17.73 -8.16 3.03
N THR A 37 18.75 -7.69 3.74
CA THR A 37 19.39 -6.39 3.45
C THR A 37 20.02 -6.39 2.06
N LEU A 38 20.44 -7.54 1.53
CA LEU A 38 20.94 -7.68 0.16
C LEU A 38 19.86 -7.27 -0.88
N LEU A 39 18.61 -7.68 -0.64
CA LEU A 39 17.47 -7.27 -1.47
C LEU A 39 17.21 -5.76 -1.35
N ASP A 40 17.27 -5.23 -0.13
CA ASP A 40 17.07 -3.80 0.12
C ASP A 40 18.09 -2.95 -0.66
N ASN A 41 19.37 -3.36 -0.67
CA ASN A 41 20.45 -2.70 -1.41
C ASN A 41 20.24 -2.76 -2.92
N TYR A 42 19.89 -3.93 -3.47
CA TYR A 42 19.60 -4.10 -4.89
C TYR A 42 18.47 -3.17 -5.36
N ILE A 43 17.41 -3.04 -4.55
CA ILE A 43 16.29 -2.15 -4.88
C ILE A 43 16.69 -0.67 -4.76
N GLU A 44 17.57 -0.30 -3.82
CA GLU A 44 18.13 1.06 -3.77
C GLU A 44 18.97 1.40 -5.01
N GLU A 45 19.78 0.46 -5.52
CA GLU A 45 20.49 0.65 -6.79
C GLU A 45 19.53 0.88 -7.96
N LEU A 46 18.45 0.09 -8.03
CA LEU A 46 17.39 0.28 -9.02
C LEU A 46 16.70 1.65 -8.87
N LYS A 47 16.44 2.09 -7.63
CA LYS A 47 15.89 3.43 -7.37
C LYS A 47 16.83 4.52 -7.88
N VAL A 48 18.14 4.43 -7.63
CA VAL A 48 19.10 5.42 -8.13
C VAL A 48 19.12 5.45 -9.66
N LYS A 49 19.07 4.28 -10.29
CA LYS A 49 19.06 4.15 -11.77
C LYS A 49 17.80 4.74 -12.41
N TYR A 50 16.63 4.54 -11.82
CA TYR A 50 15.35 4.88 -12.45
C TYR A 50 14.65 6.11 -11.89
N ASN A 51 14.89 6.49 -10.62
CA ASN A 51 14.29 7.69 -10.01
C ASN A 51 14.99 8.96 -10.49
N MET A 52 14.94 9.22 -11.79
CA MET A 52 15.43 10.46 -12.35
C MET A 52 14.60 11.65 -11.80
N PRO A 53 15.25 12.78 -11.48
CA PRO A 53 14.53 13.97 -11.10
C PRO A 53 13.58 14.33 -12.24
N ARG A 54 12.32 14.58 -11.89
CA ARG A 54 11.28 14.98 -12.85
C ARG A 54 11.86 16.12 -13.67
N ASN A 55 12.04 15.92 -14.98
CA ASN A 55 12.61 16.94 -15.85
C ASN A 55 11.64 18.13 -15.85
N THR A 56 11.91 19.12 -15.00
CA THR A 56 11.09 20.32 -14.82
C THR A 56 11.32 21.32 -15.94
N ARG A 57 12.08 20.96 -16.99
CA ARG A 57 12.21 21.75 -18.22
C ARG A 57 10.83 21.88 -18.86
N LYS A 58 10.09 22.89 -18.37
CA LYS A 58 8.87 23.39 -18.95
C LYS A 58 9.17 23.65 -20.42
N ASN A 59 8.40 23.03 -21.30
CA ASN A 59 8.61 23.16 -22.73
C ASN A 59 8.63 24.65 -23.11
N SER A 60 9.71 25.08 -23.79
CA SER A 60 9.92 26.46 -24.21
C SER A 60 8.75 26.95 -25.09
N THR A 61 8.20 26.09 -25.96
CA THR A 61 7.07 26.42 -26.82
C THR A 61 5.77 26.60 -26.01
N TYR A 62 5.50 25.70 -25.07
CA TYR A 62 4.36 25.80 -24.15
C TYR A 62 4.42 27.08 -23.30
N ASN A 63 5.58 27.40 -22.73
CA ASN A 63 5.76 28.60 -21.92
C ASN A 63 5.56 29.88 -22.74
N LYS A 64 6.10 29.93 -23.97
CA LYS A 64 5.91 31.08 -24.88
C LYS A 64 4.43 31.31 -25.18
N LEU A 65 3.68 30.24 -25.47
CA LEU A 65 2.24 30.32 -25.73
C LEU A 65 1.45 30.72 -24.47
N ALA A 66 1.79 30.16 -23.31
CA ALA A 66 1.16 30.53 -22.04
C ALA A 66 1.39 32.00 -21.67
N LEU A 67 2.58 32.55 -21.95
CA LEU A 67 2.90 33.96 -21.76
C LEU A 67 2.08 34.86 -22.68
N LYS A 68 1.96 34.52 -23.98
CA LYS A 68 1.10 35.24 -24.93
C LYS A 68 -0.36 35.29 -24.44
N LEU A 69 -0.85 34.18 -23.92
CA LEU A 69 -2.21 34.07 -23.37
C LEU A 69 -2.39 34.94 -22.12
N LYS A 70 -1.41 34.96 -21.22
CA LYS A 70 -1.41 35.84 -20.04
C LYS A 70 -1.42 37.31 -20.45
N ASN A 71 -0.66 37.68 -21.48
CA ASN A 71 -0.62 39.06 -21.98
C ASN A 71 -1.95 39.49 -22.61
N LEU A 72 -2.60 38.62 -23.39
CA LEU A 72 -3.94 38.88 -23.94
C LEU A 72 -4.98 39.05 -22.83
N LYS A 73 -4.90 38.23 -21.77
CA LYS A 73 -5.77 38.33 -20.60
C LYS A 73 -5.62 39.68 -19.89
N ASN A 74 -4.38 40.15 -19.72
CA ASN A 74 -4.08 41.44 -19.11
C ASN A 74 -4.56 42.64 -19.96
N LYS A 75 -4.67 42.48 -21.29
CA LYS A 75 -5.20 43.48 -22.21
C LYS A 75 -6.75 43.57 -22.23
N GLY A 76 -7.45 42.81 -21.38
CA GLY A 76 -8.91 42.85 -21.29
C GLY A 76 -9.65 41.91 -22.25
N HIS A 77 -8.94 41.19 -23.13
CA HIS A 77 -9.52 40.15 -23.98
C HIS A 77 -9.73 38.85 -23.18
N ASN A 78 -10.63 38.88 -22.21
CA ASN A 78 -11.09 37.71 -21.45
C ASN A 78 -12.17 36.90 -22.18
N ASP A 79 -12.63 37.41 -23.33
CA ASP A 79 -13.79 36.86 -24.00
C ASP A 79 -13.46 35.56 -24.73
N VAL A 80 -14.23 34.50 -24.42
CA VAL A 80 -14.02 33.14 -24.94
C VAL A 80 -14.21 33.08 -26.47
N ASN A 81 -14.87 34.10 -27.02
CA ASN A 81 -15.16 34.24 -28.45
C ASN A 81 -14.07 34.94 -29.26
N HIS A 82 -13.01 35.48 -28.64
CA HIS A 82 -11.90 36.06 -29.41
C HIS A 82 -11.16 34.93 -30.17
N PRO A 83 -11.07 35.01 -31.52
CA PRO A 83 -10.62 33.89 -32.36
C PRO A 83 -9.19 33.45 -32.04
N GLU A 84 -8.29 34.40 -31.79
CA GLU A 84 -6.91 34.09 -31.40
C GLU A 84 -6.82 33.42 -30.01
N TYR A 85 -7.62 33.87 -29.04
CA TYR A 85 -7.61 33.34 -27.68
C TYR A 85 -8.08 31.89 -27.65
N LYS A 86 -9.13 31.58 -28.42
CA LYS A 86 -9.65 30.22 -28.61
C LYS A 86 -8.61 29.30 -29.26
N ASN A 87 -7.93 29.77 -30.30
CA ASN A 87 -6.87 29.00 -30.97
C ASN A 87 -5.66 28.74 -30.06
N TYR A 88 -5.24 29.72 -29.26
CA TYR A 88 -4.16 29.54 -28.28
C TYR A 88 -4.51 28.54 -27.17
N ILE A 89 -5.76 28.55 -26.67
CA ILE A 89 -6.21 27.54 -25.69
C ILE A 89 -6.27 26.15 -26.32
N LYS A 90 -6.79 26.03 -27.56
CA LYS A 90 -6.88 24.75 -28.27
C LYS A 90 -5.49 24.15 -28.51
N THR A 91 -4.55 24.96 -28.99
CA THR A 91 -3.15 24.54 -29.21
C THR A 91 -2.46 24.18 -27.90
N LEU A 92 -2.67 24.93 -26.80
CA LEU A 92 -2.13 24.57 -25.49
C LEU A 92 -2.71 23.27 -24.93
N LYS A 93 -4.01 23.00 -25.12
CA LYS A 93 -4.62 21.73 -24.73
C LYS A 93 -4.06 20.56 -25.54
N LEU A 94 -3.88 20.76 -26.85
CA LEU A 94 -3.28 19.76 -27.73
C LEU A 94 -1.82 19.47 -27.35
N LEU A 95 -1.04 20.52 -27.08
CA LEU A 95 0.32 20.43 -26.55
C LEU A 95 0.32 19.69 -25.20
N LEU A 96 -0.57 20.03 -24.28
CA LEU A 96 -0.66 19.35 -22.98
C LEU A 96 -0.98 17.84 -23.11
N ASN A 97 -1.84 17.47 -24.07
CA ASN A 97 -2.16 16.08 -24.37
C ASN A 97 -1.04 15.34 -25.09
N THR A 98 -0.24 16.01 -25.91
CA THR A 98 0.94 15.42 -26.58
C THR A 98 2.15 15.32 -25.65
N TYR A 99 2.21 16.09 -24.56
CA TYR A 99 3.31 16.07 -23.58
C TYR A 99 2.99 15.30 -22.28
N SER A 100 1.87 14.59 -22.22
CA SER A 100 1.71 13.57 -21.18
C SER A 100 2.30 12.28 -21.73
N THR A 101 3.30 11.76 -21.02
CA THR A 101 3.88 10.41 -21.12
C THR A 101 5.06 10.21 -22.07
N ASP A 102 6.19 10.87 -21.83
CA ASP A 102 7.43 10.08 -21.88
C ASP A 102 7.38 9.11 -20.69
N GLU A 103 6.78 7.94 -20.90
CA GLU A 103 6.60 6.89 -19.88
C GLU A 103 7.93 6.44 -19.26
N THR A 104 9.03 6.64 -20.00
CA THR A 104 10.40 6.29 -19.63
C THR A 104 11.05 7.31 -18.68
N LEU A 105 10.60 8.57 -18.65
CA LEU A 105 11.33 9.67 -17.99
C LEU A 105 10.82 10.06 -16.59
N ASN A 106 9.78 9.40 -16.08
CA ASN A 106 9.21 9.71 -14.75
C ASN A 106 8.86 8.44 -13.96
N ILE A 107 9.67 7.40 -14.17
CA ILE A 107 9.60 6.18 -13.38
C ILE A 107 10.00 6.54 -11.95
N LYS A 108 9.14 6.16 -11.00
CA LYS A 108 9.47 6.22 -9.58
C LYS A 108 9.23 4.88 -8.94
N ILE A 109 10.24 4.41 -8.22
CA ILE A 109 10.21 3.16 -7.46
C ILE A 109 10.17 3.52 -5.97
N CYS A 110 9.13 3.02 -5.30
CA CYS A 110 8.97 3.04 -3.86
C CYS A 110 9.07 1.60 -3.36
N PHE A 111 9.74 1.39 -2.23
CA PHE A 111 9.92 0.06 -1.66
C PHE A 111 9.70 0.11 -0.15
N ILE A 112 8.94 -0.87 0.34
CA ILE A 112 8.62 -1.03 1.76
C ILE A 112 8.70 -2.52 2.07
N ARG A 113 9.48 -2.89 3.09
CA ARG A 113 9.62 -4.27 3.57
C ARG A 113 9.25 -4.38 5.05
N TYR A 114 8.67 -5.50 5.41
CA TYR A 114 8.42 -5.94 6.78
C TYR A 114 8.71 -7.42 6.90
N ALA A 115 9.84 -7.77 7.52
CA ALA A 115 10.36 -9.14 7.54
C ALA A 115 10.47 -9.70 6.11
N ASP A 116 9.71 -10.76 5.81
CA ASP A 116 9.61 -11.46 4.52
C ASP A 116 8.60 -10.81 3.55
N ASP A 117 7.63 -10.05 4.06
CA ASP A 117 6.61 -9.38 3.25
C ASP A 117 7.10 -8.01 2.75
N PHE A 118 7.07 -7.77 1.44
CA PHE A 118 7.43 -6.47 0.86
C PHE A 118 6.47 -6.00 -0.24
N ILE A 119 6.45 -4.68 -0.48
CA ILE A 119 5.75 -4.03 -1.58
C ILE A 119 6.74 -3.18 -2.36
N ILE A 120 6.72 -3.33 -3.68
CA ILE A 120 7.38 -2.43 -4.62
C ILE A 120 6.29 -1.65 -5.38
N GLY A 121 6.22 -0.35 -5.13
CA GLY A 121 5.34 0.57 -5.84
C GLY A 121 6.08 1.20 -7.01
N ILE A 122 5.54 1.05 -8.23
CA ILE A 122 6.14 1.58 -9.45
C ILE A 122 5.17 2.58 -10.07
N ASN A 123 5.64 3.79 -10.31
CA ASN A 123 4.93 4.78 -11.11
C ASN A 123 5.48 4.75 -12.54
N GLY A 124 5.05 3.78 -13.35
CA GLY A 124 5.53 3.56 -14.72
C GLY A 124 4.58 2.67 -15.51
N SER A 125 4.98 2.27 -16.72
CA SER A 125 4.21 1.36 -17.56
C SER A 125 4.12 -0.05 -16.95
N LYS A 126 3.07 -0.79 -17.33
CA LYS A 126 2.89 -2.19 -16.88
C LYS A 126 4.01 -3.10 -17.40
N GLU A 127 4.53 -2.79 -18.59
CA GLU A 127 5.63 -3.53 -19.21
C GLU A 127 6.92 -3.38 -18.41
N PHE A 128 7.23 -2.16 -17.97
CA PHE A 128 8.37 -1.91 -17.10
C PHE A 128 8.23 -2.68 -15.78
N ALA A 129 7.04 -2.68 -15.17
CA ALA A 129 6.80 -3.45 -13.95
C ALA A 129 7.00 -4.96 -14.15
N ARG A 130 6.67 -5.48 -15.34
CA ARG A 130 6.92 -6.89 -15.70
C ARG A 130 8.40 -7.18 -15.91
N SER A 131 9.14 -6.28 -16.54
CA SER A 131 10.60 -6.42 -16.68
C SER A 131 11.29 -6.42 -15.32
N LEU A 132 10.93 -5.48 -14.43
CA LEU A 132 11.48 -5.40 -13.09
C LEU A 132 11.17 -6.65 -12.26
N TYR A 133 9.97 -7.21 -12.43
CA TYR A 133 9.60 -8.47 -11.80
C TYR A 133 10.52 -9.63 -12.22
N LEU A 134 10.84 -9.75 -13.52
CA LEU A 134 11.76 -10.78 -14.02
C LEU A 134 13.20 -10.56 -13.52
N ASP A 135 13.64 -9.31 -13.46
CA ASP A 135 14.97 -8.96 -12.95
C ASP A 135 15.08 -9.25 -11.44
N LEU A 136 14.00 -9.03 -10.69
CA LEU A 136 13.91 -9.41 -9.27
C LEU A 136 13.90 -10.91 -9.07
N ASP A 137 13.18 -11.67 -9.90
CA ASP A 137 13.15 -13.15 -9.85
C ASP A 137 14.58 -13.72 -10.03
N LYS A 138 15.30 -13.23 -11.06
CA LYS A 138 16.70 -13.61 -11.30
C LYS A 138 17.64 -13.23 -10.16
N PHE A 139 17.45 -12.05 -9.57
CA PHE A 139 18.26 -11.61 -8.43
C PHE A 139 17.99 -12.47 -7.20
N LEU A 140 16.72 -12.80 -6.92
CA LEU A 140 16.35 -13.66 -5.80
C LEU A 140 16.92 -15.09 -5.98
N ASP A 141 16.88 -15.63 -7.20
CA ASP A 141 17.52 -16.92 -7.53
C ASP A 141 19.04 -16.88 -7.27
N SER A 142 19.72 -15.74 -7.50
CA SER A 142 21.16 -15.60 -7.22
C SER A 142 21.52 -15.62 -5.73
N ILE A 143 20.53 -15.34 -4.86
CA ILE A 143 20.66 -15.39 -3.41
C ILE A 143 19.87 -16.57 -2.81
N ASP A 144 19.65 -17.64 -3.58
CA ASP A 144 18.97 -18.87 -3.16
C ASP A 144 17.57 -18.64 -2.54
N LEU A 145 16.89 -17.55 -2.91
CA LEU A 145 15.53 -17.26 -2.47
C LEU A 145 14.56 -17.45 -3.62
N LYS A 146 13.45 -18.14 -3.35
CA LYS A 146 12.38 -18.34 -4.33
C LYS A 146 11.19 -17.45 -4.04
N LEU A 147 10.75 -16.74 -5.07
CA LEU A 147 9.56 -15.92 -4.99
C LEU A 147 8.30 -16.78 -5.15
N ASN A 148 7.35 -16.63 -4.23
CA ASN A 148 6.08 -17.36 -4.32
C ASN A 148 5.17 -16.70 -5.37
N LYS A 149 5.03 -17.36 -6.53
CA LYS A 149 4.23 -16.87 -7.67
C LYS A 149 2.74 -16.76 -7.35
N ASP A 150 2.21 -17.62 -6.48
CA ASP A 150 0.79 -17.62 -6.10
C ASP A 150 0.44 -16.43 -5.20
N LYS A 151 1.39 -16.00 -4.36
CA LYS A 151 1.22 -14.83 -3.48
C LYS A 151 1.52 -13.51 -4.18
N THR A 152 2.34 -13.52 -5.22
CA THR A 152 2.83 -12.29 -5.84
C THR A 152 1.86 -11.79 -6.90
N LEU A 153 1.25 -10.64 -6.63
CA LEU A 153 0.20 -10.07 -7.47
C LEU A 153 0.69 -8.78 -8.13
N LEU A 154 0.94 -8.82 -9.44
CA LEU A 154 1.14 -7.62 -10.24
C LEU A 154 -0.22 -6.95 -10.48
N THR A 155 -0.52 -5.91 -9.71
CA THR A 155 -1.82 -5.23 -9.74
C THR A 155 -1.67 -3.74 -10.03
N ASP A 156 -2.62 -3.19 -10.79
CA ASP A 156 -2.77 -1.75 -10.91
C ASP A 156 -3.45 -1.20 -9.66
N PHE A 157 -2.70 -0.40 -8.90
CA PHE A 157 -3.14 0.22 -7.66
C PHE A 157 -4.31 1.21 -7.84
N CYS A 158 -4.52 1.73 -9.05
CA CYS A 158 -5.67 2.60 -9.33
C CYS A 158 -6.98 1.81 -9.43
N SER A 159 -6.91 0.58 -9.93
CA SER A 159 -8.08 -0.29 -10.15
C SER A 159 -8.40 -1.14 -8.92
N LYS A 160 -7.39 -1.80 -8.33
CA LYS A 160 -7.58 -2.80 -7.28
C LYS A 160 -6.87 -2.41 -5.97
N PRO A 161 -7.48 -2.72 -4.81
CA PRO A 161 -6.80 -2.56 -3.52
C PRO A 161 -5.69 -3.59 -3.32
N ILE A 162 -4.65 -3.21 -2.57
CA ILE A 162 -3.56 -4.09 -2.18
C ILE A 162 -3.79 -4.57 -0.74
N LYS A 163 -3.54 -5.85 -0.47
CA LYS A 163 -3.54 -6.42 0.88
C LYS A 163 -2.11 -6.53 1.39
N PHE A 164 -1.81 -5.96 2.55
CA PHE A 164 -0.48 -5.99 3.15
C PHE A 164 -0.55 -5.95 4.66
N LEU A 165 0.12 -6.87 5.35
CA LEU A 165 0.10 -6.98 6.83
C LEU A 165 -1.33 -6.97 7.44
N GLY A 166 -2.34 -7.42 6.70
CA GLY A 166 -3.73 -7.43 7.17
C GLY A 166 -4.44 -6.07 7.06
N PHE A 167 -3.81 -5.11 6.40
CA PHE A 167 -4.41 -3.88 5.93
C PHE A 167 -4.77 -4.00 4.45
N LEU A 168 -5.79 -3.26 4.06
CA LEU A 168 -6.26 -3.11 2.70
C LEU A 168 -6.00 -1.65 2.27
N ILE A 169 -4.98 -1.46 1.45
CA ILE A 169 -4.55 -0.15 0.98
C ILE A 169 -5.30 0.18 -0.31
N LYS A 170 -5.97 1.34 -0.32
CA LYS A 170 -6.82 1.81 -1.42
C LYS A 170 -6.41 3.20 -1.87
N ASN A 171 -6.42 3.40 -3.19
CA ASN A 171 -6.41 4.72 -3.78
C ASN A 171 -7.80 5.37 -3.63
N VAL A 172 -7.84 6.67 -3.35
CA VAL A 172 -9.09 7.44 -3.37
C VAL A 172 -9.38 7.80 -4.82
N SER A 173 -10.54 7.35 -5.31
CA SER A 173 -11.03 7.66 -6.66
C SER A 173 -10.93 9.16 -6.94
N LEU A 174 -10.45 9.49 -8.15
CA LEU A 174 -10.28 10.86 -8.63
C LEU A 174 -11.54 11.71 -8.48
N THR A 175 -12.72 11.09 -8.63
CA THR A 175 -14.02 11.75 -8.56
C THR A 175 -14.45 12.15 -7.14
N LYS A 176 -13.91 11.48 -6.11
CA LYS A 176 -14.21 11.76 -4.68
C LYS A 176 -13.18 12.68 -4.03
N ARG A 177 -12.24 13.24 -4.80
CA ARG A 177 -11.18 14.09 -4.28
C ARG A 177 -11.76 15.47 -3.97
N ALA A 178 -11.76 15.83 -2.69
CA ALA A 178 -12.19 17.14 -2.24
C ALA A 178 -11.30 18.26 -2.82
N TYR A 179 -11.88 19.43 -3.00
CA TYR A 179 -11.12 20.64 -3.27
C TYR A 179 -10.88 21.39 -1.96
N THR A 180 -9.66 21.92 -1.81
CA THR A 180 -9.32 22.82 -0.72
C THR A 180 -9.16 24.22 -1.28
N TYR A 181 -9.73 25.20 -0.60
CA TYR A 181 -9.56 26.61 -0.95
C TYR A 181 -8.49 27.20 -0.03
N THR A 182 -7.52 27.88 -0.63
CA THR A 182 -6.44 28.53 0.12
C THR A 182 -6.19 29.91 -0.46
N TYR A 183 -5.93 30.88 0.39
CA TYR A 183 -5.60 32.23 -0.05
C TYR A 183 -4.11 32.34 -0.38
N ASN A 184 -3.80 32.97 -1.52
CA ASN A 184 -2.45 33.39 -1.79
C ASN A 184 -2.13 34.62 -0.94
N LYS A 185 -1.22 34.48 0.02
CA LYS A 185 -0.81 35.56 0.93
C LYS A 185 -0.28 36.80 0.20
N THR A 186 0.27 36.63 -1.01
CA THR A 186 0.91 37.72 -1.78
C THR A 186 -0.07 38.46 -2.67
N THR A 187 -1.10 37.77 -3.20
CA THR A 187 -2.01 38.35 -4.20
C THR A 187 -3.45 38.47 -3.72
N GLY A 188 -3.76 38.06 -2.49
CA GLY A 188 -5.11 38.08 -1.89
C GLY A 188 -6.15 37.18 -2.58
N LYS A 189 -5.75 36.43 -3.62
CA LYS A 189 -6.67 35.64 -4.45
C LYS A 189 -6.97 34.29 -3.83
N LEU A 190 -8.24 33.87 -3.90
CA LEU A 190 -8.66 32.52 -3.55
C LEU A 190 -8.16 31.53 -4.60
N ILE A 191 -7.33 30.58 -4.19
CA ILE A 191 -6.84 29.49 -5.02
C ILE A 191 -7.64 28.23 -4.69
N LYS A 192 -8.32 27.67 -5.69
CA LYS A 192 -8.88 26.33 -5.62
C LYS A 192 -7.79 25.30 -5.93
N ALA A 193 -7.39 24.52 -4.95
CA ALA A 193 -6.45 23.42 -5.11
C ALA A 193 -7.17 22.08 -4.95
N ARG A 194 -6.70 21.05 -5.68
CA ARG A 194 -7.11 19.67 -5.36
C ARG A 194 -6.47 19.29 -4.02
N ALA A 195 -7.26 18.76 -3.09
CA ALA A 195 -6.72 18.23 -1.85
C ALA A 195 -5.65 17.18 -2.18
N ARG A 196 -4.52 17.21 -1.47
CA ARG A 196 -3.53 16.12 -1.57
C ARG A 196 -4.22 14.83 -1.13
N VAL A 197 -4.26 13.88 -2.04
CA VAL A 197 -4.93 12.60 -1.81
C VAL A 197 -4.05 11.78 -0.89
N ARG A 198 -4.55 11.52 0.30
CA ARG A 198 -3.94 10.55 1.21
C ARG A 198 -4.40 9.15 0.81
N LEU A 199 -3.46 8.20 0.84
CA LEU A 199 -3.75 6.78 0.74
C LEU A 199 -4.79 6.43 1.82
N SER A 200 -5.82 5.67 1.46
CA SER A 200 -6.80 5.20 2.43
C SER A 200 -6.44 3.80 2.89
N ILE A 201 -6.25 3.64 4.19
CA ILE A 201 -5.88 2.37 4.81
C ILE A 201 -7.11 1.81 5.49
N PHE A 202 -7.51 0.63 5.05
CA PHE A 202 -8.64 -0.11 5.60
C PHE A 202 -8.18 -1.36 6.33
N MET A 203 -8.99 -1.88 7.24
CA MET A 203 -8.76 -3.20 7.83
C MET A 203 -9.22 -4.31 6.87
N ASP A 204 -8.42 -5.37 6.72
CA ASP A 204 -8.88 -6.61 6.06
C ASP A 204 -9.82 -7.39 6.99
N LYS A 205 -11.12 -7.12 6.86
CA LYS A 205 -12.17 -7.72 7.69
C LYS A 205 -12.16 -9.24 7.58
N ASP A 206 -11.95 -9.78 6.38
CA ASP A 206 -12.04 -11.22 6.13
C ASP A 206 -10.93 -11.96 6.89
N ARG A 207 -9.72 -11.38 6.92
CA ARG A 207 -8.59 -11.93 7.69
C ARG A 207 -8.88 -11.95 9.19
N VAL A 208 -9.43 -10.86 9.74
CA VAL A 208 -9.76 -10.77 11.17
C VAL A 208 -10.86 -11.76 11.54
N LEU A 209 -11.91 -11.84 10.73
CA LEU A 209 -13.02 -12.77 10.94
C LEU A 209 -12.56 -14.22 10.84
N LYS A 210 -11.72 -14.57 9.85
CA LYS A 210 -11.14 -15.90 9.72
C LYS A 210 -10.33 -16.28 10.95
N ARG A 211 -9.49 -15.38 11.46
CA ARG A 211 -8.73 -15.60 12.71
C ARG A 211 -9.62 -15.78 13.93
N LEU A 212 -10.71 -15.01 14.04
CA LEU A 212 -11.67 -15.14 15.14
C LEU A 212 -12.46 -16.46 15.07
N LEU A 213 -12.78 -16.94 13.87
CA LEU A 213 -13.39 -18.25 13.62
C LEU A 213 -12.43 -19.39 13.96
N GLU A 214 -11.18 -19.34 13.48
CA GLU A 214 -10.13 -20.33 13.79
C GLU A 214 -9.89 -20.44 15.29
N LYS A 215 -9.80 -19.29 15.96
CA LYS A 215 -9.65 -19.24 17.42
C LYS A 215 -10.98 -19.48 18.16
N LYS A 216 -12.07 -19.87 17.51
CA LYS A 216 -13.35 -20.19 18.18
C LYS A 216 -13.84 -19.07 19.12
N PHE A 217 -13.70 -17.81 18.71
CA PHE A 217 -14.34 -16.66 19.36
C PHE A 217 -15.74 -16.39 18.77
N ILE A 218 -15.92 -16.76 17.50
CA ILE A 218 -17.15 -16.55 16.74
C ILE A 218 -17.50 -17.87 16.04
N LYS A 219 -18.80 -18.11 15.83
CA LYS A 219 -19.35 -19.15 14.95
C LYS A 219 -20.32 -18.55 13.95
N TRP A 220 -20.45 -19.21 12.80
CA TRP A 220 -21.56 -18.94 11.89
C TRP A 220 -22.86 -19.48 12.49
N GLY A 221 -23.85 -18.61 12.63
CA GLY A 221 -25.20 -18.96 13.04
C GLY A 221 -26.22 -18.62 11.94
N ILE A 222 -27.32 -19.36 11.91
CA ILE A 222 -28.44 -19.09 11.01
C ILE A 222 -29.43 -18.17 11.76
N LYS A 223 -29.97 -17.15 11.07
CA LYS A 223 -31.04 -16.31 11.61
C LYS A 223 -32.36 -17.08 11.57
N LYS A 224 -33.04 -17.23 12.72
CA LYS A 224 -34.28 -18.01 12.84
C LYS A 224 -35.43 -17.52 11.95
N ASN A 225 -35.42 -16.25 11.52
CA ASN A 225 -36.52 -15.63 10.76
C ASN A 225 -36.30 -15.55 9.23
N THR A 226 -35.12 -15.91 8.74
CA THR A 226 -34.77 -15.90 7.31
C THR A 226 -33.68 -16.95 7.16
N ASN A 227 -34.05 -18.15 6.70
CA ASN A 227 -33.21 -19.37 6.67
C ASN A 227 -31.94 -19.25 5.80
N SER A 228 -31.61 -18.06 5.32
CA SER A 228 -30.50 -17.75 4.40
C SER A 228 -29.49 -16.73 4.94
N ILE A 229 -29.77 -16.00 6.04
CA ILE A 229 -28.83 -14.98 6.55
C ILE A 229 -27.89 -15.60 7.60
N LYS A 230 -26.63 -15.81 7.20
CA LYS A 230 -25.53 -16.20 8.09
C LYS A 230 -25.12 -15.01 8.96
N ILE A 231 -25.38 -15.09 10.26
CA ILE A 231 -24.96 -14.10 11.26
C ILE A 231 -23.78 -14.66 12.05
N LEU A 232 -22.81 -13.82 12.37
CA LEU A 232 -21.70 -14.14 13.26
C LEU A 232 -22.20 -14.09 14.72
N LYS A 233 -22.14 -15.20 15.44
CA LYS A 233 -22.52 -15.29 16.87
C LYS A 233 -21.29 -15.59 17.72
N GLY A 234 -21.19 -14.97 18.89
CA GLY A 234 -20.16 -15.30 19.88
C GLY A 234 -20.26 -16.77 20.32
N THR A 235 -19.11 -17.38 20.59
CA THR A 235 -19.01 -18.73 21.15
C THR A 235 -18.51 -18.69 22.58
N SER A 236 -19.15 -19.46 23.46
CA SER A 236 -18.60 -19.75 24.77
C SER A 236 -17.31 -20.57 24.61
N ARG A 237 -16.29 -20.22 25.41
CA ARG A 237 -15.02 -20.93 25.46
C ARG A 237 -14.94 -21.71 26.77
N ASN A 238 -15.04 -23.04 26.66
CA ASN A 238 -15.06 -23.91 27.83
C ASN A 238 -13.76 -23.82 28.65
N ASN A 239 -12.63 -23.56 28.00
CA ASN A 239 -11.32 -23.42 28.64
C ASN A 239 -11.22 -22.19 29.57
N LEU A 240 -12.17 -21.25 29.49
CA LEU A 240 -12.21 -20.05 30.35
C LEU A 240 -13.22 -20.19 31.49
N ILE A 241 -13.98 -21.28 31.58
CA ILE A 241 -15.04 -21.47 32.59
C ILE A 241 -14.45 -21.52 34.01
N ASN A 242 -13.25 -22.09 34.15
CA ASN A 242 -12.61 -22.29 35.45
C ASN A 242 -11.87 -21.05 35.98
N LEU A 243 -11.85 -19.95 35.21
CA LEU A 243 -11.19 -18.72 35.63
C LEU A 243 -12.16 -17.82 36.40
N ASP A 244 -11.60 -16.95 37.24
CA ASP A 244 -12.41 -15.92 37.90
C ASP A 244 -13.03 -14.96 36.87
N HIS A 245 -14.18 -14.39 37.22
CA HIS A 245 -14.92 -13.45 36.38
C HIS A 245 -14.03 -12.27 35.95
N ALA A 246 -13.20 -11.75 36.85
CA ALA A 246 -12.28 -10.65 36.54
C ALA A 246 -11.23 -11.06 35.50
N ASP A 247 -10.69 -12.28 35.60
CA ASP A 247 -9.68 -12.79 34.67
C ASP A 247 -10.28 -13.11 33.29
N ILE A 248 -11.51 -13.62 33.24
CA ILE A 248 -12.23 -13.83 31.98
C ILE A 248 -12.40 -12.49 31.26
N LEU A 249 -12.88 -11.46 31.96
CA LEU A 249 -13.03 -10.12 31.40
C LEU A 249 -11.68 -9.56 30.95
N ARG A 250 -10.63 -9.68 31.78
CA ARG A 250 -9.29 -9.19 31.44
C ARG A 250 -8.74 -9.85 30.19
N TYR A 251 -8.96 -11.15 30.01
CA TYR A 251 -8.57 -11.89 28.82
C TYR A 251 -9.27 -11.35 27.56
N TYR A 252 -10.60 -11.26 27.57
CA TYR A 252 -11.35 -10.71 26.42
C TYR A 252 -10.95 -9.26 26.13
N SER A 253 -10.84 -8.41 27.15
CA SER A 253 -10.36 -7.04 26.99
C SER A 253 -8.94 -6.98 26.43
N SER A 254 -8.05 -7.90 26.79
CA SER A 254 -6.69 -7.98 26.23
C SER A 254 -6.72 -8.28 24.72
N VAL A 255 -7.54 -9.26 24.31
CA VAL A 255 -7.73 -9.61 22.89
C VAL A 255 -8.28 -8.41 22.12
N MET A 256 -9.31 -7.75 22.65
CA MET A 256 -9.90 -6.57 22.01
C MET A 256 -8.89 -5.43 21.89
N ARG A 257 -8.19 -5.10 22.98
CA ARG A 257 -7.13 -4.08 22.98
C ARG A 257 -6.04 -4.39 21.96
N GLY A 258 -5.65 -5.66 21.81
CA GLY A 258 -4.69 -6.09 20.79
C GLY A 258 -5.15 -5.77 19.37
N ILE A 259 -6.41 -6.08 19.04
CA ILE A 259 -7.00 -5.78 17.72
C ILE A 259 -7.10 -4.26 17.49
N PHE A 260 -7.59 -3.50 18.48
CA PHE A 260 -7.70 -2.05 18.39
C PHE A 260 -6.34 -1.37 18.22
N ASN A 261 -5.33 -1.79 18.98
CA ASN A 261 -3.98 -1.26 18.90
C ASN A 261 -3.36 -1.52 17.52
N TYR A 262 -3.53 -2.73 16.99
CA TYR A 262 -3.01 -3.09 15.67
C TYR A 262 -3.69 -2.28 14.54
N TYR A 263 -5.01 -2.11 14.60
CA TYR A 263 -5.78 -1.42 13.56
C TYR A 263 -6.02 0.07 13.81
N ARG A 264 -5.27 0.70 14.73
CA ARG A 264 -5.47 2.11 15.13
C ARG A 264 -5.35 3.12 13.98
N ILE A 265 -4.54 2.81 12.95
CA ILE A 265 -4.23 3.71 11.83
C ILE A 265 -5.35 3.71 10.75
N VAL A 266 -6.33 2.84 10.88
CA VAL A 266 -7.33 2.56 9.85
C VAL A 266 -8.39 3.66 9.74
N ASN A 267 -8.65 4.12 8.51
CA ASN A 267 -9.67 5.14 8.21
C ASN A 267 -11.11 4.69 8.53
N ASN A 268 -11.35 3.37 8.57
CA ASN A 268 -12.67 2.80 8.87
C ASN A 268 -12.81 2.27 10.30
N MET A 269 -12.11 2.85 11.28
CA MET A 269 -12.24 2.47 12.69
C MET A 269 -13.71 2.39 13.16
N PRO A 270 -14.63 3.31 12.81
CA PRO A 270 -16.03 3.18 13.22
C PRO A 270 -16.74 1.93 12.68
N LYS A 271 -16.21 1.26 11.65
CA LYS A 271 -16.74 -0.02 11.17
C LYS A 271 -16.16 -1.23 11.91
N LEU A 272 -15.14 -1.03 12.73
CA LEU A 272 -14.54 -2.04 13.61
C LEU A 272 -15.41 -2.28 14.85
N SER A 273 -16.03 -1.24 15.42
CA SER A 273 -16.98 -1.38 16.53
C SER A 273 -18.15 -2.30 16.16
N ASN A 274 -18.60 -2.29 14.90
CA ASN A 274 -19.67 -3.19 14.44
C ASN A 274 -19.26 -4.68 14.41
N ILE A 275 -17.97 -5.00 14.52
CA ILE A 275 -17.45 -6.39 14.52
C ILE A 275 -17.20 -6.86 15.96
N LEU A 276 -16.86 -5.94 16.85
CA LEU A 276 -16.50 -6.22 18.24
C LEU A 276 -17.66 -5.71 19.12
N TRP A 277 -18.55 -6.65 19.43
CA TRP A 277 -19.75 -6.46 20.25
C TRP A 277 -19.40 -6.08 21.69
#